data_AF-A0A932NRX8-F1
#
_entry.id   AF-A0A932NRX8-F1
#
_cell.length_a   1.000
_cell.length_b   1.000
_cell.length_c   1.000
_cell.angle_alpha   90.00
_cell.angle_beta   90.00
_cell.angle_gamma   90.00
#
_symmetry.space_group_name_H-M   'P 1'
#
loop_
_entity.id
_entity.type
_entity.pdbx_description
1 polymer ?
#
loop_
_entity_poly.entity_id
_entity_poly.type
_entity_poly.pdbx_seq_one_letter_code
_entity_poly.pdbx_strand_id
1 'polypeptide(L)' 'MQIGDAIASDPRVRDVLAQFHLGGCSACAINEEETIEQAAMRYGVQLEQLLAALEALSNGQQPPQRAHGHSGLLQLDEF' A
#
# COMPACT_ATOMS: atom_id res chain seq x y z
N MET A 1 12.93 6.60 7.42
CA MET A 1 12.96 6.74 5.94
C MET A 1 11.68 7.43 5.51
N GLN A 2 11.76 8.49 4.68
CA GLN A 2 10.55 9.13 4.14
C GLN A 2 9.97 8.29 3.00
N ILE A 3 8.67 8.45 2.75
CA ILE A 3 7.99 7.78 1.65
C ILE A 3 8.59 8.20 0.30
N GLY A 4 8.89 9.49 0.13
CA GLY A 4 9.53 10.00 -1.09
C GLY A 4 10.88 9.35 -1.37
N ASP A 5 11.71 9.16 -0.35
CA ASP A 5 13.01 8.49 -0.48
C ASP A 5 12.86 7.01 -0.88
N ALA A 6 11.87 6.31 -0.30
CA ALA A 6 11.60 4.92 -0.64
C ALA A 6 11.10 4.76 -2.08
N ILE A 7 10.22 5.66 -2.54
CA ILE A 7 9.72 5.71 -3.92
C ILE A 7 10.83 6.06 -4.91
N ALA A 8 11.72 6.99 -4.54
CA ALA A 8 12.88 7.35 -5.36
C ALA A 8 13.85 6.18 -5.52
N SER A 9 13.99 5.33 -4.49
CA SER A 9 14.79 4.11 -4.55
C SER A 9 14.16 3.02 -5.43
N ASP A 10 12.85 2.80 -5.32
CA ASP A 10 12.14 1.85 -6.17
C ASP A 10 10.71 2.34 -6.45
N PRO A 11 10.35 2.65 -7.71
CA PRO A 11 9.02 3.16 -8.04
C PRO A 11 7.89 2.17 -7.73
N ARG A 12 8.18 0.86 -7.62
CA ARG A 12 7.20 -0.17 -7.25
C ARG A 12 6.75 -0.06 -5.79
N VAL A 13 7.44 0.71 -4.96
CA VAL A 13 7.00 1.06 -3.59
C VAL A 13 5.61 1.71 -3.62
N ARG A 14 5.27 2.49 -4.67
CA ARG A 14 3.93 3.07 -4.83
C ARG A 14 2.83 1.99 -4.91
N ASP A 15 3.13 0.86 -5.54
CA ASP A 15 2.19 -0.26 -5.69
C ASP A 15 1.95 -0.96 -4.36
N VAL A 16 3.01 -1.14 -3.57
CA VAL A 16 2.91 -1.66 -2.19
C VAL A 16 2.07 -0.72 -1.33
N LEU A 17 2.35 0.59 -1.34
CA LEU A 17 1.58 1.58 -0.55
C LEU A 17 0.08 1.58 -0.93
N ALA A 18 -0.23 1.42 -2.22
CA ALA A 18 -1.61 1.33 -2.69
C ALA A 18 -2.34 0.09 -2.12
N GLN A 19 -1.65 -1.05 -1.98
CA GLN A 19 -2.23 -2.26 -1.37
C GLN A 19 -2.61 -2.09 0.10
N PHE A 20 -1.98 -1.14 0.80
CA PHE A 20 -2.29 -0.81 2.20
C PHE A 20 -3.17 0.43 2.34
N HIS A 21 -3.70 0.96 1.24
CA HIS A 21 -4.51 2.19 1.22
C HIS A 21 -3.78 3.44 1.76
N LEU A 22 -2.44 3.46 1.71
CA LEU A 22 -1.59 4.59 2.14
C LEU A 22 -1.48 5.70 1.06
N GLY A 23 -2.34 5.65 0.04
CA GLY A 23 -2.24 6.44 -1.18
C GLY A 23 -1.65 5.64 -2.35
N GLY A 24 -1.72 6.18 -3.57
CA GLY A 24 -1.16 5.53 -4.77
C GLY A 24 -2.19 5.01 -5.79
N CYS A 25 -3.48 5.08 -5.45
CA CYS A 25 -4.55 4.98 -6.44
C CYS A 25 -4.70 6.31 -7.19
N SER A 26 -5.28 6.28 -8.39
CA SER A 26 -5.46 7.44 -9.29
C SER A 26 -6.14 8.67 -8.66
N ALA A 27 -6.81 8.48 -7.52
CA ALA A 27 -7.54 9.51 -6.77
C ALA A 27 -6.99 9.80 -5.37
N CYS A 28 -5.99 9.05 -4.88
CA CYS A 28 -5.47 9.19 -3.52
C CYS A 28 -4.04 9.72 -3.54
N ALA A 29 -3.86 10.96 -3.06
CA ALA A 29 -2.54 11.59 -2.93
C ALA A 29 -1.67 10.84 -1.91
N ILE A 30 -0.45 10.47 -2.30
CA ILE A 30 0.59 10.02 -1.38
C ILE A 30 1.27 11.27 -0.83
N ASN A 31 1.46 11.31 0.48
CA ASN A 31 2.28 12.35 1.11
C ASN A 31 3.74 11.85 1.17
N GLU A 32 4.60 12.40 0.33
CA GLU A 32 5.99 11.95 0.20
C GLU A 32 6.90 12.45 1.32
N GLU A 33 6.46 13.50 2.03
CA GLU A 33 7.16 14.15 3.15
C GLU A 33 7.00 13.40 4.49
N GLU A 34 6.02 12.50 4.61
CA GLU A 34 5.87 11.68 5.83
C GLU A 34 6.72 10.40 5.79
N THR A 35 7.04 9.88 6.97
CA THR A 35 7.72 8.59 7.09
C THR A 35 6.77 7.41 6.91
N ILE A 36 7.32 6.27 6.52
CA ILE A 36 6.59 4.99 6.43
C ILE A 36 5.88 4.68 7.76
N GLU A 37 6.52 4.98 8.90
CA GLU A 37 5.97 4.79 10.24
C GLU A 37 4.81 5.74 10.54
N GLN A 38 4.96 7.02 10.20
CA GLN A 38 3.91 8.02 10.39
C GLN A 38 2.68 7.67 9.56
N ALA A 39 2.87 7.23 8.31
CA ALA A 39 1.79 6.80 7.45
C ALA A 39 1.12 5.54 8.00
N ALA A 40 1.89 4.53 8.39
CA ALA A 40 1.34 3.32 9.00
C ALA A 40 0.47 3.65 10.23
N MET A 41 0.96 4.52 11.11
CA MET A 41 0.23 4.95 12.30
C MET A 41 -1.03 5.77 11.96
N ARG A 42 -0.95 6.70 11.02
CA ARG A 42 -2.06 7.55 10.59
C ARG A 42 -3.21 6.76 9.98
N TYR A 43 -2.89 5.75 9.16
CA TYR A 43 -3.86 4.92 8.47
C TYR A 43 -4.23 3.64 9.25
N GLY A 44 -3.66 3.43 10.45
CA GLY A 44 -3.94 2.25 11.27
C GLY A 44 -3.39 0.94 10.70
N VAL A 45 -2.37 1.02 9.84
CA VAL A 45 -1.68 -0.11 9.24
C VAL A 45 -0.62 -0.62 10.21
N GLN A 46 -0.49 -1.94 10.33
CA GLN A 46 0.61 -2.53 11.09
C GLN A 46 1.94 -2.31 10.38
N LEU A 47 2.79 -1.50 11.02
CA LEU A 47 4.11 -1.13 10.52
C LEU A 47 4.95 -2.35 10.11
N GLU A 48 4.96 -3.41 10.92
CA GLU A 48 5.70 -4.64 10.64
C GLU A 48 5.24 -5.31 9.33
N GLN A 49 3.93 -5.30 9.04
CA GLN A 49 3.41 -5.87 7.78
C GLN A 49 3.78 -5.01 6.57
N LEU A 50 3.79 -3.69 6.73
CA LEU A 50 4.18 -2.76 5.68
C LEU A 50 5.67 -2.88 5.35
N LEU A 51 6.52 -2.93 6.38
CA LEU A 51 7.97 -3.12 6.21
C LEU A 51 8.28 -4.46 5.57
N ALA A 52 7.64 -5.55 6.03
CA ALA A 52 7.81 -6.87 5.43
C ALA A 52 7.40 -6.90 3.95
N ALA A 53 6.36 -6.15 3.56
CA ALA A 53 5.94 -6.04 2.17
C ALA A 53 6.95 -5.26 1.30
N LEU A 54 7.56 -4.22 1.85
CA LEU A 54 8.62 -3.45 1.18
C LEU A 54 9.92 -4.25 1.06
N GLU A 55 10.28 -5.04 2.08
CA GLU A 55 11.41 -5.95 2.02
C GLU A 55 11.16 -7.09 1.02
N ALA A 56 9.95 -7.66 0.98
CA ALA A 56 9.59 -8.65 -0.02
C ALA A 56 9.76 -8.11 -1.44
N LEU A 57 9.30 -6.87 -1.70
CA LEU A 57 9.49 -6.18 -2.97
C LEU A 57 10.98 -6.05 -3.35
N SER A 58 11.83 -5.65 -2.40
CA SER A 58 13.28 -5.53 -2.59
C SER A 58 13.93 -6.88 -2.95
N ASN A 59 13.46 -7.97 -2.32
CA ASN A 59 13.92 -9.33 -2.59
C ASN A 59 13.28 -9.98 -3.84
N GLY A 60 12.44 -9.25 -4.60
CA GLY A 60 11.74 -9.78 -5.76
C GLY A 60 10.61 -10.77 -5.42
N GLN A 61 10.20 -10.83 -4.15
CA GLN A 61 9.08 -11.62 -3.68
C GLN A 61 7.80 -10.79 -3.75
N GLN A 62 6.68 -11.43 -4.14
CA GLN A 62 5.39 -10.76 -4.04
C GLN A 62 5.04 -10.58 -2.56
N PRO A 63 4.72 -9.34 -2.11
CA PRO A 63 4.30 -9.12 -0.73
C PRO A 63 3.08 -9.99 -0.42
N PRO A 64 2.87 -10.38 0.85
CA PRO A 64 1.72 -11.20 1.23
C PRO A 64 0.43 -10.48 0.83
N GLN A 65 -0.13 -10.91 -0.29
CA GLN A 65 -1.35 -10.37 -0.86
C GLN A 65 -2.45 -10.68 0.14
N ARG A 66 -2.92 -9.68 0.89
CA ARG A 66 -4.21 -9.80 1.56
C ARG A 66 -5.19 -10.12 0.45
N ALA A 67 -5.84 -11.28 0.53
CA ALA A 67 -6.77 -11.77 -0.48
C ALA A 67 -7.68 -10.63 -0.92
N HIS A 68 -7.40 -10.04 -2.08
CA HIS A 68 -8.32 -9.15 -2.75
C HIS A 68 -9.43 -10.08 -3.25
N GLY A 69 -10.41 -10.31 -2.37
CA GLY A 69 -11.63 -11.02 -2.67
C GLY A 69 -12.44 -10.21 -3.67
N HIS A 70 -12.08 -10.32 -4.95
CA HIS A 70 -12.97 -9.92 -6.03
C HIS A 70 -13.40 -11.16 -6.81
N SER A 71 -14.46 -11.80 -6.32
CA SER A 71 -15.43 -12.51 -7.16
C SER A 71 -16.62 -13.01 -6.33
N GLY A 72 -17.79 -12.42 -6.56
CA GLY A 72 -19.07 -13.03 -6.21
C GLY A 72 -20.16 -12.06 -5.78
N LEU A 73 -20.93 -11.57 -6.76
CA LEU A 73 -22.40 -11.37 -6.71
C LEU A 73 -22.99 -10.67 -5.48
N LEU A 74 -23.45 -9.43 -5.66
CA LEU A 74 -24.87 -9.08 -5.48
C LEU A 74 -25.20 -7.88 -6.37
N GLN A 75 -25.79 -8.22 -7.51
CA GLN A 75 -26.63 -7.36 -8.32
C GLN A 75 -27.85 -6.95 -7.50
N LEU A 76 -28.06 -5.65 -7.29
CA LEU A 76 -29.38 -5.10 -7.00
C LEU A 76 -29.53 -3.78 -7.77
N ASP A 77 -30.02 -3.96 -9.00
CA ASP A 77 -30.82 -3.00 -9.75
C ASP A 77 -32.21 -2.89 -9.10
N GLU A 78 -32.80 -1.68 -9.12
CA GLU A 78 -34.17 -1.29 -8.71
C GLU A 78 -34.59 -1.37 -7.23
N PHE A 79 -34.71 -0.22 -6.56
CA PHE A 79 -35.96 0.54 -6.33
C PHE A 79 -35.66 2.00 -5.96
#